data_AF-A0A835UIX7-F1
#
_entry.id   AF-A0A835UIX7-F1
#
_cell.length_a   1.000
_cell.length_b   1.000
_cell.length_c   1.000
_cell.angle_alpha   90.00
_cell.angle_beta   90.00
_cell.angle_gamma   90.00
#
_symmetry.space_group_name_H-M   'P 1'
#
loop_
_entity.id
_entity.type
_entity.pdbx_description
1 polymer ?
#
loop_
_entity_poly.entity_id
_entity_poly.type
_entity_poly.pdbx_seq_one_letter_code
_entity_poly.pdbx_strand_id
1 'polypeptide(L)'
;MNQAANYDLFSYYLRGAGIFWFFFPVSRLISYSAFEKEQKIKEGLQMMGLKSVIFYLSWFITYLLQFAISSAIITASTMNSLFLYSDKSLVFVYFFSFSLSAIMLSFLISTFFNRAKTAVAVGTLSFLGAFLPIIQLMIRLFQSISIILFAVSRLWKILASLLSPAAFALGTVNFADYERAHVGVRWTNMWQASSGVNFLICLLMMLLDTIIYCAFGLYFEKGHIVVLSQNCTGAPKMILMFLMLTLTSRDVWGCGCLPCPEVEYLVSSRPTAVNLSDAARKLSNLVFKTAETASEAKVVFKAYIDAAEQMLTDDVDTNKAIGFHGAKVVQSKMNDSNRISVLTHCNTGSLATAGFGTALGVIRALHAADILEMAFCTETRPFNQGSRLTAFELVHDKIPATLIADSAAASLMKAGRLSAVVVGADRIAANGDTANKIGTYNLALCFSPWCAFYVAAPFTSIDLSLSSGDEIIIEERSAKELLCSDGGLGKQVAASGIGVWNPAFDVTPAKLITAIITEKGVITRPSTEDDFDIKGFMQNSGNGKS
;
A
#
# COMPACT_ATOMS: atom_id res chain seq x y z
N MET A 1 -0.63 -5.92 -60.17
CA MET A 1 -0.58 -4.64 -59.42
C MET A 1 -1.44 -4.61 -58.15
N ASN A 2 -2.46 -5.47 -57.95
CA ASN A 2 -3.35 -5.40 -56.77
C ASN A 2 -2.85 -6.10 -55.48
N GLN A 3 -1.93 -7.06 -55.54
CA GLN A 3 -1.48 -7.78 -54.33
C GLN A 3 -0.47 -6.96 -53.50
N ALA A 4 0.51 -6.30 -54.12
CA ALA A 4 1.53 -5.51 -53.41
C ALA A 4 0.93 -4.36 -52.57
N ALA A 5 -0.10 -3.69 -53.10
CA ALA A 5 -0.82 -2.61 -52.41
C ALA A 5 -1.60 -3.10 -51.17
N ASN A 6 -2.16 -4.32 -51.21
CA ASN A 6 -2.85 -4.92 -50.06
C ASN A 6 -1.89 -5.28 -48.91
N TYR A 7 -0.66 -5.70 -49.20
CA TYR A 7 0.34 -6.03 -48.17
C TYR A 7 1.06 -4.81 -47.58
N ASP A 8 1.20 -3.72 -48.33
CA ASP A 8 1.65 -2.45 -47.76
C ASP A 8 0.58 -1.87 -46.83
N LEU A 9 -0.71 -1.92 -47.24
CA LEU A 9 -1.86 -1.58 -46.40
C LEU A 9 -1.91 -2.43 -45.13
N PHE A 10 -1.66 -3.74 -45.24
CA PHE A 10 -1.52 -4.69 -44.12
C PHE A 10 -0.44 -4.26 -43.12
N SER A 11 0.74 -3.89 -43.60
CA SER A 11 1.85 -3.44 -42.74
C SER A 11 1.54 -2.11 -42.07
N TYR A 12 0.85 -1.18 -42.75
CA TYR A 12 0.35 0.05 -42.13
C TYR A 12 -0.76 -0.21 -41.11
N TYR A 13 -1.67 -1.14 -41.38
CA TYR A 13 -2.76 -1.50 -40.48
C TYR A 13 -2.25 -2.18 -39.20
N LEU A 14 -1.31 -3.12 -39.31
CA LEU A 14 -0.72 -3.77 -38.15
C LEU A 14 0.11 -2.79 -37.30
N ARG A 15 0.80 -1.83 -37.93
CA ARG A 15 1.54 -0.76 -37.24
C ARG A 15 0.60 0.23 -36.54
N GLY A 16 -0.42 0.73 -37.23
CA GLY A 16 -1.41 1.64 -36.68
C GLY A 16 -2.25 0.99 -35.58
N ALA A 17 -2.79 -0.20 -35.84
CA ALA A 17 -3.55 -0.96 -34.86
C ALA A 17 -2.68 -1.33 -33.65
N GLY A 18 -1.45 -1.81 -33.87
CA GLY A 18 -0.52 -2.14 -32.78
C GLY A 18 -0.25 -0.96 -31.85
N ILE A 19 -0.11 0.26 -32.38
CA ILE A 19 -0.02 1.49 -31.58
C ILE A 19 -1.27 1.63 -30.71
N PHE A 20 -2.47 1.60 -31.30
CA PHE A 20 -3.72 1.80 -30.55
C PHE A 20 -3.98 0.71 -29.49
N TRP A 21 -3.61 -0.55 -29.77
CA TRP A 21 -3.81 -1.67 -28.84
C TRP A 21 -2.96 -1.55 -27.57
N PHE A 22 -1.72 -1.08 -27.70
CA PHE A 22 -0.81 -0.93 -26.55
C PHE A 22 -0.85 0.47 -25.92
N PHE A 23 -1.38 1.47 -26.64
CA PHE A 23 -1.47 2.85 -26.17
C PHE A 23 -2.27 3.00 -24.88
N PHE A 24 -3.49 2.45 -24.83
CA PHE A 24 -4.35 2.58 -23.65
C PHE A 24 -3.78 1.86 -22.41
N PRO A 25 -3.33 0.60 -22.48
CA PRO A 25 -2.69 -0.08 -21.36
C PRO A 25 -1.42 0.64 -20.85
N VAL A 26 -0.55 1.10 -21.76
CA VAL A 26 0.68 1.82 -21.41
C VAL A 26 0.36 3.15 -20.72
N SER A 27 -0.56 3.94 -21.27
CA SER A 27 -0.98 5.22 -20.68
C SER A 27 -1.56 5.04 -19.27
N ARG A 28 -2.42 4.02 -19.09
CA ARG A 28 -2.99 3.64 -17.78
C ARG A 28 -1.89 3.25 -16.79
N LEU A 29 -0.94 2.41 -17.19
CA LEU A 29 0.13 1.92 -16.33
C LEU A 29 1.04 3.08 -15.86
N ILE A 30 1.40 4.00 -16.76
CA ILE A 30 2.16 5.22 -16.40
C ILE A 30 1.34 6.06 -15.40
N SER A 31 0.04 6.23 -15.63
CA SER A 31 -0.85 6.98 -14.75
C SER A 31 -0.90 6.39 -13.34
N TYR A 32 -1.15 5.09 -13.21
CA TYR A 32 -1.25 4.42 -11.91
C TYR A 32 0.08 4.46 -11.16
N SER A 33 1.20 4.16 -11.84
CA SER A 33 2.52 4.15 -11.23
C SER A 33 2.93 5.55 -10.71
N ALA A 34 2.60 6.60 -11.46
CA ALA A 34 2.85 7.97 -11.03
C ALA A 34 1.88 8.45 -9.94
N PHE A 35 0.61 8.01 -9.98
CA PHE A 35 -0.36 8.30 -8.93
C PHE A 35 0.02 7.66 -7.59
N GLU A 36 0.50 6.42 -7.61
CA GLU A 36 1.00 5.73 -6.41
C GLU A 36 2.16 6.48 -5.74
N LYS A 37 3.06 7.05 -6.55
CA LYS A 37 4.15 7.92 -6.08
C LYS A 37 3.64 9.24 -5.52
N GLU A 38 2.71 9.88 -6.22
CA GLU A 38 2.09 11.15 -5.79
C GLU A 38 1.43 11.01 -4.41
N GLN A 39 0.77 9.88 -4.17
CA GLN A 39 0.11 9.55 -2.90
C GLN A 39 1.06 8.95 -1.85
N LYS A 40 2.35 8.78 -2.17
CA LYS A 40 3.36 8.13 -1.30
C LYS A 40 2.90 6.79 -0.74
N ILE A 41 2.13 6.03 -1.54
CA ILE A 41 1.54 4.76 -1.13
C ILE A 41 2.64 3.77 -0.79
N LYS A 42 3.70 3.73 -1.59
CA LYS A 42 4.85 2.86 -1.38
C LYS A 42 5.54 3.15 -0.05
N GLU A 43 5.80 4.41 0.25
CA GLU A 43 6.41 4.86 1.50
C GLU A 43 5.51 4.52 2.69
N GLY A 44 4.19 4.72 2.55
CA GLY A 44 3.19 4.28 3.52
C GLY A 44 3.23 2.77 3.77
N LEU A 45 3.26 1.96 2.71
CA LEU A 45 3.34 0.49 2.80
C LEU A 45 4.69 0.02 3.37
N GLN A 46 5.80 0.71 3.06
CA GLN A 46 7.13 0.44 3.61
C GLN A 46 7.21 0.76 5.10
N MET A 47 6.67 1.91 5.49
CA MET A 47 6.49 2.29 6.89
C MET A 47 5.66 1.24 7.64
N MET A 48 4.64 0.72 6.97
CA MET A 48 3.79 -0.34 7.47
C MET A 48 4.41 -1.73 7.46
N GLY A 49 5.54 -2.11 6.86
CA GLY A 49 5.82 -3.57 6.84
C GLY A 49 6.23 -4.20 5.54
N LEU A 50 5.96 -3.54 4.42
CA LEU A 50 6.10 -4.20 3.14
C LEU A 50 7.54 -4.08 2.65
N LYS A 51 8.16 -5.22 2.33
CA LYS A 51 9.46 -5.19 1.62
C LYS A 51 9.25 -4.54 0.26
N SER A 52 10.12 -3.61 -0.13
CA SER A 52 10.08 -2.97 -1.45
C SER A 52 10.06 -3.98 -2.60
N VAL A 53 10.75 -5.10 -2.44
CA VAL A 53 10.79 -6.17 -3.44
C VAL A 53 9.41 -6.77 -3.70
N ILE A 54 8.60 -6.96 -2.64
CA ILE A 54 7.25 -7.52 -2.75
C ILE A 54 6.32 -6.56 -3.49
N PHE A 55 6.46 -5.26 -3.22
CA PHE A 55 5.71 -4.22 -3.93
C PHE A 55 5.96 -4.27 -5.45
N TYR A 56 7.24 -4.28 -5.86
CA TYR A 56 7.59 -4.38 -7.28
C TYR A 56 7.20 -5.70 -7.93
N LEU A 57 7.34 -6.80 -7.20
CA LEU A 57 7.00 -8.12 -7.71
C LEU A 57 5.49 -8.25 -7.93
N SER A 58 4.68 -7.77 -6.98
CA SER A 58 3.22 -7.73 -7.10
C SER A 58 2.80 -6.91 -8.32
N TRP A 59 3.30 -5.68 -8.41
CA TRP A 59 3.07 -4.79 -9.55
C TRP A 59 3.43 -5.46 -10.88
N PHE A 60 4.62 -6.06 -10.96
CA PHE A 60 5.08 -6.71 -12.18
C PHE A 60 4.20 -7.90 -12.58
N ILE A 61 3.84 -8.77 -11.63
CA ILE A 61 2.99 -9.94 -11.89
C ILE A 61 1.60 -9.51 -12.39
N THR A 62 0.98 -8.52 -11.76
CA THR A 62 -0.35 -8.03 -12.16
C THR A 62 -0.35 -7.53 -13.61
N TYR A 63 0.61 -6.68 -13.97
CA TYR A 63 0.69 -6.17 -15.34
C TYR A 63 1.15 -7.24 -16.33
N LEU A 64 2.06 -8.14 -15.94
CA LEU A 64 2.47 -9.27 -16.78
C LEU A 64 1.26 -10.12 -17.21
N LEU A 65 0.37 -10.44 -16.26
CA LEU A 65 -0.82 -11.24 -16.52
C LEU A 65 -1.82 -10.49 -17.42
N GLN A 66 -2.07 -9.20 -17.14
CA GLN A 66 -2.95 -8.37 -17.96
C GLN A 66 -2.45 -8.25 -19.41
N PHE A 67 -1.14 -8.04 -19.61
CA PHE A 67 -0.56 -7.93 -20.94
C PHE A 67 -0.40 -9.28 -21.65
N ALA A 68 -0.26 -10.39 -20.92
CA ALA A 68 -0.32 -11.74 -21.48
C ALA A 68 -1.70 -12.03 -22.07
N ILE A 69 -2.77 -11.72 -21.34
CA ILE A 69 -4.15 -11.84 -21.83
C ILE A 69 -4.35 -10.95 -23.07
N SER A 70 -3.88 -9.70 -23.02
CA SER A 70 -3.97 -8.78 -24.15
C SER A 70 -3.25 -9.33 -25.39
N SER A 71 -2.05 -9.88 -25.22
CA SER A 71 -1.27 -10.50 -26.29
C SER A 71 -1.95 -11.75 -26.87
N ALA A 72 -2.59 -12.56 -26.03
CA ALA A 72 -3.37 -13.72 -26.47
C ALA A 72 -4.59 -13.31 -27.30
N ILE A 73 -5.34 -12.29 -26.87
CA ILE A 73 -6.51 -11.76 -27.59
C ILE A 73 -6.08 -11.20 -28.96
N ILE A 74 -5.00 -10.42 -29.01
CA ILE A 74 -4.47 -9.87 -30.27
C ILE A 74 -4.07 -11.00 -31.21
N THR A 75 -3.35 -12.02 -30.70
CA THR A 75 -2.95 -13.17 -31.50
C THR A 75 -4.17 -13.91 -32.05
N ALA A 76 -5.19 -14.16 -31.23
CA ALA A 76 -6.41 -14.83 -31.65
C ALA A 76 -7.23 -14.02 -32.68
N SER A 77 -7.21 -12.69 -32.57
CA SER A 77 -7.93 -11.80 -33.50
C SER A 77 -7.23 -11.65 -34.85
N THR A 78 -5.91 -11.77 -34.87
CA THR A 78 -5.07 -11.54 -36.06
C THR A 78 -4.66 -12.81 -36.78
N MET A 79 -4.75 -14.00 -36.14
CA MET A 79 -4.32 -15.27 -36.74
C MET A 79 -5.11 -15.69 -38.00
N ASN A 80 -6.39 -15.32 -38.10
CA ASN A 80 -7.25 -15.74 -39.23
C ASN A 80 -7.37 -14.68 -40.34
N SER A 81 -6.85 -13.48 -40.09
CA SER A 81 -7.00 -12.33 -40.98
C SER A 81 -5.65 -11.82 -41.46
N LEU A 82 -4.69 -11.70 -40.55
CA LEU A 82 -3.40 -11.09 -40.81
C LEU A 82 -2.27 -12.13 -40.91
N PHE A 83 -2.18 -13.08 -39.97
CA PHE A 83 -1.10 -14.06 -39.92
C PHE A 83 -1.55 -15.44 -40.41
N LEU A 84 -1.85 -15.57 -41.71
CA LEU A 84 -2.40 -16.81 -42.26
C LEU A 84 -1.36 -17.94 -42.31
N TYR A 85 -0.10 -17.61 -42.64
CA TYR A 85 0.95 -18.61 -42.86
C TYR A 85 1.96 -18.74 -41.71
N SER A 86 2.00 -17.74 -40.82
CA SER A 86 2.92 -17.70 -39.67
C SER A 86 2.46 -18.60 -38.51
N ASP A 87 3.44 -19.01 -37.70
CA ASP A 87 3.17 -19.84 -36.53
C ASP A 87 2.50 -19.04 -35.41
N LYS A 88 1.37 -19.55 -34.90
CA LYS A 88 0.54 -18.87 -33.88
C LYS A 88 1.30 -18.64 -32.57
N SER A 89 2.14 -19.60 -32.16
CA SER A 89 2.91 -19.47 -30.93
C SER A 89 3.98 -18.39 -31.06
N LEU A 90 4.58 -18.24 -32.25
CA LEU A 90 5.57 -17.22 -32.52
C LEU A 90 4.95 -15.81 -32.56
N VAL A 91 3.75 -15.68 -33.13
CA VAL A 91 2.98 -14.42 -33.12
C VAL A 91 2.64 -14.02 -31.67
N PHE A 92 2.24 -14.97 -30.82
CA PHE A 92 2.02 -14.70 -29.39
C PHE A 92 3.29 -14.23 -28.69
N VAL A 93 4.41 -14.96 -28.84
CA VAL A 93 5.70 -14.60 -28.23
C VAL A 93 6.15 -13.21 -28.66
N TYR A 94 5.89 -12.83 -29.91
CA TYR A 94 6.21 -11.51 -30.44
C TYR A 94 5.44 -10.38 -29.73
N PHE A 95 4.11 -10.46 -29.66
CA PHE A 95 3.30 -9.46 -28.95
C PHE A 95 3.56 -9.44 -27.45
N PHE A 96 3.81 -10.61 -26.86
CA PHE A 96 4.13 -10.74 -25.44
C PHE A 96 5.49 -10.14 -25.09
N SER A 97 6.53 -10.40 -25.90
CA SER A 97 7.86 -9.82 -25.69
C SER A 97 7.84 -8.29 -25.82
N PHE A 98 7.08 -7.76 -26.79
CA PHE A 98 6.87 -6.33 -26.90
C PHE A 98 6.17 -5.75 -25.66
N SER A 99 5.11 -6.41 -25.19
CA SER A 99 4.39 -6.01 -23.98
C SER A 99 5.29 -5.95 -22.75
N LEU A 100 6.15 -6.96 -22.57
CA LEU A 100 7.09 -7.03 -21.46
C LEU A 100 8.06 -5.83 -21.46
N SER A 101 8.58 -5.48 -22.63
CA SER A 101 9.43 -4.29 -22.79
C SER A 101 8.67 -2.99 -22.53
N ALA A 102 7.40 -2.90 -22.93
CA ALA A 102 6.57 -1.72 -22.75
C ALA A 102 6.23 -1.48 -21.26
N ILE A 103 6.00 -2.54 -20.48
CA ILE A 103 5.83 -2.45 -19.02
C ILE A 103 7.08 -1.83 -18.39
N MET A 104 8.28 -2.32 -18.72
CA MET A 104 9.53 -1.82 -18.16
C MET A 104 9.86 -0.40 -18.62
N LEU A 105 9.60 -0.08 -19.89
CA LEU A 105 9.76 1.30 -20.40
C LEU A 105 8.85 2.27 -19.65
N SER A 106 7.60 1.87 -19.39
CA SER A 106 6.65 2.69 -18.65
C SER A 106 7.04 2.87 -17.19
N PHE A 107 7.57 1.82 -16.56
CA PHE A 107 8.17 1.90 -15.23
C PHE A 107 9.32 2.90 -15.19
N LEU A 108 10.27 2.81 -16.13
CA LEU A 108 11.37 3.76 -16.27
C LEU A 108 10.88 5.20 -16.48
N ILE A 109 9.92 5.43 -17.38
CA ILE A 109 9.38 6.77 -17.60
C ILE A 109 8.77 7.33 -16.29
N SER A 110 8.04 6.50 -15.54
CA SER A 110 7.44 6.91 -14.26
C SER A 110 8.46 7.33 -13.20
N THR A 111 9.75 6.95 -13.32
CA THR A 111 10.78 7.38 -12.35
C THR A 111 11.16 8.85 -12.48
N PHE A 112 10.86 9.50 -13.61
CA PHE A 112 11.23 10.90 -13.85
C PHE A 112 10.15 11.91 -13.44
N PHE A 113 8.97 11.46 -13.00
CA PHE A 113 7.83 12.35 -12.74
C PHE A 113 7.23 12.14 -11.35
N ASN A 114 6.97 13.25 -10.67
CA ASN A 114 6.33 13.25 -9.34
C ASN A 114 4.81 13.43 -9.39
N ARG A 115 4.25 13.85 -10.54
CA ARG A 115 2.80 14.10 -10.72
C ARG A 115 2.24 13.20 -11.82
N ALA A 116 1.08 12.59 -11.55
CA ALA A 116 0.48 11.63 -12.48
C ALA A 116 0.09 12.27 -13.83
N LYS A 117 -0.53 13.46 -13.80
CA LYS A 117 -1.00 14.15 -15.02
C LYS A 117 0.14 14.47 -16.00
N THR A 118 1.29 14.92 -15.49
CA THR A 118 2.46 15.23 -16.32
C THR A 118 3.13 13.96 -16.83
N ALA A 119 3.21 12.92 -15.99
CA ALA A 119 3.78 11.63 -16.36
C ALA A 119 3.00 11.01 -17.53
N VAL A 120 1.67 11.02 -17.47
CA VAL A 120 0.81 10.49 -18.53
C VAL A 120 0.99 11.27 -19.82
N ALA A 121 0.90 12.60 -19.77
CA ALA A 121 1.02 13.43 -20.96
C ALA A 121 2.37 13.22 -21.68
N VAL A 122 3.48 13.35 -20.95
CA VAL A 122 4.83 13.25 -21.51
C VAL A 122 5.19 11.80 -21.86
N GLY A 123 4.85 10.84 -21.00
CA GLY A 123 5.13 9.43 -21.22
C GLY A 123 4.37 8.84 -22.40
N THR A 124 3.10 9.19 -22.54
CA THR A 124 2.27 8.74 -23.66
C THR A 124 2.72 9.38 -24.98
N LEU A 125 3.10 10.67 -24.98
CA LEU A 125 3.68 11.33 -26.16
C LEU A 125 5.04 10.75 -26.54
N SER A 126 5.87 10.40 -25.55
CA SER A 126 7.18 9.77 -25.78
C SER A 126 7.03 8.37 -26.39
N PHE A 127 6.08 7.57 -25.88
CA PHE A 127 5.74 6.26 -26.43
C PHE A 127 5.21 6.39 -27.87
N LEU A 128 4.29 7.32 -28.14
CA LEU A 128 3.78 7.58 -29.48
C LEU A 128 4.90 8.06 -30.43
N GLY A 129 5.75 8.98 -29.97
CA GLY A 129 6.90 9.50 -30.71
C GLY A 129 7.90 8.42 -31.10
N ALA A 130 8.13 7.44 -30.23
CA ALA A 130 8.97 6.28 -30.53
C ALA A 130 8.35 5.34 -31.60
N PHE A 131 7.03 5.35 -31.75
CA PHE A 131 6.29 4.61 -32.79
C PHE A 131 6.11 5.38 -34.11
N LEU A 132 6.30 6.71 -34.10
CA LEU A 132 6.07 7.53 -35.28
C LEU A 132 7.06 7.19 -36.41
N PRO A 133 6.65 7.40 -37.67
CA PRO A 133 7.45 7.10 -38.86
C PRO A 133 8.75 7.91 -38.98
N ILE A 134 9.18 8.71 -38.00
CA ILE A 134 10.44 9.48 -38.04
C ILE A 134 11.66 8.57 -38.03
N ILE A 135 11.67 7.49 -37.22
CA ILE A 135 12.76 6.49 -37.24
C ILE A 135 12.76 5.76 -38.59
N GLN A 136 11.59 5.44 -39.14
CA GLN A 136 11.47 4.78 -40.44
C GLN A 136 11.78 5.73 -41.62
N LEU A 137 11.46 7.02 -41.49
CA LEU A 137 11.77 8.08 -42.44
C LEU A 137 13.27 8.36 -42.40
N MET A 138 13.91 8.34 -41.22
CA MET A 138 15.38 8.35 -41.09
C MET A 138 15.99 7.10 -41.72
N ILE A 139 15.44 5.90 -41.50
CA ILE A 139 15.92 4.67 -42.16
C ILE A 139 15.74 4.75 -43.69
N ARG A 140 14.60 5.26 -44.19
CA ARG A 140 14.35 5.46 -45.64
C ARG A 140 15.21 6.59 -46.23
N LEU A 141 15.44 7.69 -45.51
CA LEU A 141 16.35 8.78 -45.89
C LEU A 141 17.80 8.28 -45.95
N PHE A 142 18.26 7.51 -44.95
CA PHE A 142 19.56 6.84 -44.97
C PHE A 142 19.68 5.85 -46.13
N GLN A 143 18.59 5.20 -46.51
CA GLN A 143 18.55 4.27 -47.65
C GLN A 143 18.55 5.00 -49.01
N SER A 144 18.15 6.27 -49.04
CA SER A 144 18.18 7.13 -50.23
C SER A 144 19.56 7.77 -50.43
N ILE A 145 20.35 7.89 -49.37
CA ILE A 145 21.70 8.48 -49.35
C ILE A 145 22.74 7.34 -49.25
N SER A 146 23.02 6.70 -50.38
CA SER A 146 24.34 6.17 -50.80
C SER A 146 24.32 4.75 -51.38
N ILE A 147 24.77 4.68 -52.64
CA ILE A 147 25.31 3.53 -53.40
C ILE A 147 26.62 2.98 -52.77
N ILE A 148 27.00 3.41 -51.56
CA ILE A 148 28.27 3.09 -50.90
C ILE A 148 27.95 2.84 -49.42
N LEU A 149 28.29 1.65 -48.88
CA LEU A 149 28.05 1.13 -47.50
C LEU A 149 26.83 0.18 -47.31
N PHE A 150 26.92 -1.02 -47.86
CA PHE A 150 26.00 -2.12 -47.54
C PHE A 150 26.10 -2.57 -46.06
N ALA A 151 27.28 -2.50 -45.44
CA ALA A 151 27.53 -2.98 -44.06
C ALA A 151 27.05 -2.02 -42.95
N VAL A 152 27.03 -0.71 -43.21
CA VAL A 152 26.62 0.29 -42.21
C VAL A 152 25.09 0.32 -42.06
N SER A 153 24.33 -0.05 -43.09
CA SER A 153 22.86 -0.10 -43.05
C SER A 153 22.28 -1.12 -42.05
N ARG A 154 22.95 -2.26 -41.83
CA ARG A 154 22.46 -3.32 -40.92
C ARG A 154 22.74 -2.98 -39.46
N LEU A 155 23.94 -2.46 -39.16
CA LEU A 155 24.32 -2.10 -37.80
C LEU A 155 23.41 -1.00 -37.23
N TRP A 156 23.09 0.03 -38.01
CA TRP A 156 22.16 1.09 -37.57
C TRP A 156 20.74 0.58 -37.29
N LYS A 157 20.24 -0.38 -38.08
CA LYS A 157 18.93 -1.01 -37.83
C LYS A 157 18.94 -1.85 -36.54
N ILE A 158 20.04 -2.55 -36.26
CA ILE A 158 20.22 -3.28 -35.00
C ILE A 158 20.31 -2.31 -33.82
N LEU A 159 21.09 -1.23 -33.93
CA LEU A 159 21.20 -0.22 -32.88
C LEU A 159 19.88 0.53 -32.64
N ALA A 160 19.15 0.87 -33.70
CA ALA A 160 17.81 1.44 -33.60
C ALA A 160 16.81 0.48 -32.95
N SER A 161 17.07 -0.83 -32.99
CA SER A 161 16.25 -1.84 -32.31
C SER A 161 16.46 -1.88 -30.79
N LEU A 162 17.41 -1.10 -30.24
CA LEU A 162 17.55 -0.87 -28.77
C LEU A 162 16.48 0.09 -28.22
N LEU A 163 15.42 0.29 -29.00
CA LEU A 163 14.22 1.01 -28.64
C LEU A 163 13.04 0.10 -29.03
N SER A 164 12.38 -0.49 -28.05
CA SER A 164 11.44 -1.57 -28.30
C SER A 164 10.30 -1.28 -29.29
N PRO A 165 9.73 -0.05 -29.39
CA PRO A 165 8.85 0.34 -30.51
C PRO A 165 9.46 0.17 -31.91
N ALA A 166 10.75 0.47 -32.08
CA ALA A 166 11.45 0.32 -33.35
C ALA A 166 11.75 -1.14 -33.67
N ALA A 167 12.13 -1.95 -32.67
CA ALA A 167 12.29 -3.40 -32.83
C ALA A 167 10.96 -4.07 -33.25
N PHE A 168 9.85 -3.66 -32.65
CA PHE A 168 8.51 -4.08 -33.03
C PHE A 168 8.14 -3.63 -34.46
N ALA A 169 8.41 -2.38 -34.82
CA ALA A 169 8.16 -1.92 -36.19
C ALA A 169 8.92 -2.74 -37.24
N LEU A 170 10.19 -3.08 -36.99
CA LEU A 170 11.02 -3.92 -37.86
C LEU A 170 10.58 -5.39 -37.87
N GLY A 171 10.13 -5.93 -36.74
CA GLY A 171 9.55 -7.28 -36.65
C GLY A 171 8.29 -7.41 -37.51
N THR A 172 7.44 -6.38 -37.51
CA THR A 172 6.23 -6.31 -38.35
C THR A 172 6.55 -6.32 -39.84
N VAL A 173 7.64 -5.68 -40.26
CA VAL A 173 8.09 -5.72 -41.66
C VAL A 173 8.50 -7.13 -42.06
N ASN A 174 9.22 -7.85 -41.20
CA ASN A 174 9.56 -9.25 -41.45
C ASN A 174 8.30 -10.10 -41.61
N PHE A 175 7.31 -10.00 -40.72
CA PHE A 175 6.05 -10.71 -40.89
C PHE A 175 5.37 -10.40 -42.22
N ALA A 176 5.29 -9.12 -42.61
CA ALA A 176 4.66 -8.72 -43.87
C ALA A 176 5.36 -9.32 -45.10
N ASP A 177 6.70 -9.37 -45.11
CA ASP A 177 7.46 -9.94 -46.22
C ASP A 177 7.30 -11.46 -46.32
N TYR A 178 7.35 -12.19 -45.19
CA TYR A 178 7.18 -13.64 -45.15
C TYR A 178 5.74 -14.09 -45.46
N GLU A 179 4.74 -13.32 -45.02
CA GLU A 179 3.33 -13.52 -45.39
C GLU A 179 3.10 -13.24 -46.88
N ARG A 180 3.76 -12.21 -47.45
CA ARG A 180 3.73 -11.93 -48.90
C ARG A 180 4.33 -13.06 -49.73
N ALA A 181 5.31 -13.77 -49.19
CA ALA A 181 5.91 -14.94 -49.82
C ALA A 181 5.12 -16.24 -49.61
N HIS A 182 3.98 -16.21 -48.89
CA HIS A 182 3.18 -17.39 -48.53
C HIS A 182 3.91 -18.47 -47.71
N VAL A 183 5.03 -18.10 -47.07
CA VAL A 183 5.80 -19.01 -46.20
C VAL A 183 5.42 -18.80 -44.73
N GLY A 184 5.21 -17.53 -44.35
CA GLY A 184 5.01 -17.12 -42.97
C GLY A 184 6.28 -17.22 -42.11
N VAL A 185 6.29 -16.54 -40.98
CA VAL A 185 7.40 -16.64 -40.01
C VAL A 185 7.12 -17.84 -39.11
N ARG A 186 8.11 -18.73 -39.02
CA ARG A 186 8.09 -19.97 -38.24
C ARG A 186 9.36 -20.07 -37.40
N TRP A 187 9.32 -20.90 -36.37
CA TRP A 187 10.51 -21.18 -35.53
C TRP A 187 11.72 -21.64 -36.36
N THR A 188 11.48 -22.34 -37.48
CA THR A 188 12.50 -22.89 -38.38
C THR A 188 13.05 -21.91 -39.42
N ASN A 189 12.54 -20.68 -39.52
CA ASN A 189 13.03 -19.71 -40.50
C ASN A 189 13.25 -18.31 -39.91
N MET A 190 13.01 -18.11 -38.62
CA MET A 190 13.13 -16.80 -37.94
C MET A 190 14.54 -16.19 -37.95
N TRP A 191 15.57 -16.98 -38.25
CA TRP A 191 16.97 -16.53 -38.38
C TRP A 191 17.32 -16.08 -39.80
N GLN A 192 16.43 -16.26 -40.78
CA GLN A 192 16.66 -15.79 -42.14
C GLN A 192 16.30 -14.29 -42.25
N ALA A 193 17.08 -13.55 -43.04
CA ALA A 193 16.91 -12.10 -43.19
C ALA A 193 15.91 -11.80 -44.31
N SER A 194 14.89 -10.97 -44.04
CA SER A 194 13.95 -10.51 -45.10
C SER A 194 14.17 -9.06 -45.53
N SER A 195 14.51 -8.17 -44.58
CA SER A 195 14.65 -6.72 -44.84
C SER A 195 15.86 -6.09 -44.12
N GLY A 196 16.96 -6.83 -44.08
CA GLY A 196 18.26 -6.42 -43.55
C GLY A 196 18.50 -6.78 -42.07
N VAL A 197 17.48 -7.17 -41.31
CA VAL A 197 17.57 -7.69 -39.94
C VAL A 197 16.68 -8.92 -39.81
N ASN A 198 17.16 -9.95 -39.11
CA ASN A 198 16.42 -11.20 -38.88
C ASN A 198 15.34 -11.00 -37.82
N PHE A 199 14.23 -11.73 -37.93
CA PHE A 199 13.16 -11.65 -36.93
C PHE A 199 13.63 -12.00 -35.51
N LEU A 200 14.52 -12.99 -35.40
CA LEU A 200 15.14 -13.38 -34.12
C LEU A 200 15.84 -12.20 -33.43
N ILE A 201 16.52 -11.33 -34.19
CA ILE A 201 17.22 -10.17 -33.62
C ILE A 201 16.21 -9.19 -33.03
N CYS A 202 15.09 -8.93 -33.71
CA CYS A 202 14.05 -8.06 -33.16
C CYS A 202 13.50 -8.59 -31.83
N LEU A 203 13.30 -9.92 -31.72
CA LEU A 203 12.82 -10.56 -30.50
C LEU A 203 13.83 -10.45 -29.36
N LEU A 204 15.10 -10.76 -29.64
CA LEU A 204 16.18 -10.65 -28.64
C LEU A 204 16.39 -9.21 -28.17
N MET A 205 16.28 -8.23 -29.08
CA MET A 205 16.41 -6.82 -28.71
C MET A 205 15.27 -6.35 -27.80
N MET A 206 14.02 -6.79 -28.03
CA MET A 206 12.91 -6.47 -27.10
C MET A 206 13.11 -7.08 -25.70
N LEU A 207 13.69 -8.29 -25.63
CA LEU A 207 14.04 -8.91 -24.34
C LEU A 207 15.22 -8.20 -23.66
N LEU A 208 16.21 -7.76 -24.44
CA LEU A 208 17.32 -6.96 -23.93
C LEU A 208 16.84 -5.62 -23.37
N ASP A 209 15.98 -4.91 -24.11
CA ASP A 209 15.36 -3.66 -23.69
C ASP A 209 14.58 -3.82 -22.38
N THR A 210 13.87 -4.94 -22.21
CA THR A 210 13.19 -5.27 -20.95
C THR A 210 14.17 -5.23 -19.77
N ILE A 211 15.33 -5.88 -19.91
CA ILE A 211 16.35 -5.94 -18.85
C ILE A 211 16.95 -4.54 -18.62
N ILE A 212 17.26 -3.81 -19.69
CA ILE A 212 17.86 -2.47 -19.62
C ILE A 212 16.92 -1.48 -18.94
N TYR A 213 15.65 -1.42 -19.35
CA TYR A 213 14.66 -0.54 -18.74
C TYR A 213 14.40 -0.89 -17.28
N CYS A 214 14.38 -2.18 -16.93
CA CYS A 214 14.28 -2.63 -15.54
C CYS A 214 15.47 -2.14 -14.71
N ALA A 215 16.70 -2.34 -15.20
CA ALA A 215 17.92 -1.94 -14.51
C ALA A 215 17.98 -0.42 -14.30
N PHE A 216 17.69 0.37 -15.34
CA PHE A 216 17.65 1.83 -15.22
C PHE A 216 16.50 2.29 -14.32
N GLY A 217 15.31 1.72 -14.44
CA GLY A 217 14.18 2.05 -13.58
C GLY A 217 14.51 1.81 -12.10
N LEU A 218 15.09 0.67 -11.77
CA LEU A 218 15.53 0.37 -10.41
C LEU A 218 16.67 1.28 -9.93
N TYR A 219 17.59 1.67 -10.82
CA TYR A 219 18.68 2.59 -10.50
C TYR A 219 18.18 3.99 -10.14
N PHE A 220 17.34 4.58 -11.00
CA PHE A 220 16.79 5.92 -10.76
C PHE A 220 15.86 5.94 -9.56
N GLU A 221 15.11 4.86 -9.34
CA GLU A 221 14.25 4.71 -8.17
C GLU A 221 15.05 4.59 -6.86
N LYS A 222 16.17 3.85 -6.85
CA LYS A 222 17.04 3.73 -5.67
C LYS A 222 17.71 5.05 -5.31
N GLY A 223 18.02 5.90 -6.30
CA GLY A 223 18.58 7.24 -6.07
C GLY A 223 17.65 8.18 -5.28
N HIS A 224 16.36 7.87 -5.20
CA HIS A 224 15.36 8.67 -4.49
C HIS A 224 14.95 8.12 -3.13
N ILE A 225 15.43 6.95 -2.70
CA ILE A 225 14.86 6.23 -1.55
C ILE A 225 15.96 5.80 -0.59
N VAL A 226 16.28 6.73 0.31
CA VAL A 226 17.05 6.46 1.52
C VAL A 226 16.06 6.16 2.64
N VAL A 227 16.11 4.89 3.06
CA VAL A 227 15.62 4.34 4.34
C VAL A 227 14.10 4.28 4.50
N LEU A 228 13.61 3.07 4.81
CA LEU A 228 12.58 2.75 5.82
C LEU A 228 11.97 1.38 5.47
N SER A 229 12.05 0.42 6.40
CA SER A 229 11.59 -0.96 6.21
C SER A 229 11.00 -1.49 7.52
N GLN A 230 9.74 -1.92 7.44
CA GLN A 230 9.09 -3.10 8.05
C GLN A 230 8.61 -3.15 9.53
N ASN A 231 7.28 -3.01 9.80
CA ASN A 231 6.30 -4.06 10.25
C ASN A 231 4.91 -3.43 10.47
N CYS A 232 3.82 -4.16 10.19
CA CYS A 232 2.43 -3.63 10.26
C CYS A 232 2.01 -3.51 11.72
N THR A 233 1.69 -2.29 12.16
CA THR A 233 1.18 -2.02 13.51
C THR A 233 -0.13 -1.24 13.42
N GLY A 234 -1.24 -1.94 13.65
CA GLY A 234 -2.59 -1.38 13.79
C GLY A 234 -3.64 -2.50 13.82
N ALA A 235 -4.41 -2.59 14.91
CA ALA A 235 -5.42 -3.64 15.13
C ALA A 235 -6.60 -3.62 14.13
N PRO A 236 -7.11 -2.47 13.65
CA PRO A 236 -8.21 -2.38 12.68
C PRO A 236 -7.80 -2.66 11.22
N LYS A 237 -6.52 -2.52 10.83
CA LYS A 237 -6.07 -2.71 9.43
C LYS A 237 -5.89 -4.17 9.00
N MET A 238 -5.84 -5.10 9.96
CA MET A 238 -5.83 -6.53 9.66
C MET A 238 -7.13 -6.99 8.96
N ILE A 239 -8.23 -6.23 9.12
CA ILE A 239 -9.51 -6.47 8.45
C ILE A 239 -9.39 -6.23 6.92
N LEU A 240 -8.62 -5.24 6.49
CA LEU A 240 -8.37 -4.98 5.06
C LEU A 240 -7.49 -6.07 4.41
N MET A 241 -6.55 -6.64 5.19
CA MET A 241 -5.77 -7.80 4.77
C MET A 241 -6.63 -9.05 4.59
N PHE A 242 -7.68 -9.18 5.41
CA PHE A 242 -8.69 -10.23 5.30
C PHE A 242 -9.50 -10.08 4.00
N LEU A 243 -9.87 -8.85 3.62
CA LEU A 243 -10.54 -8.55 2.35
C LEU A 243 -9.65 -8.91 1.14
N MET A 244 -8.35 -8.62 1.19
CA MET A 244 -7.43 -8.98 0.10
C MET A 244 -7.20 -10.51 -0.02
N LEU A 245 -7.04 -11.23 1.10
CA LEU A 245 -6.85 -12.69 1.11
C LEU A 245 -8.11 -13.44 0.63
N THR A 246 -9.30 -12.96 0.99
CA THR A 246 -10.58 -13.53 0.53
C THR A 246 -10.85 -13.25 -0.94
N LEU A 247 -10.40 -12.11 -1.48
CA LEU A 247 -10.52 -11.79 -2.91
C LEU A 247 -9.58 -12.63 -3.81
N THR A 248 -8.43 -13.09 -3.30
CA THR A 248 -7.52 -13.98 -4.03
C THR A 248 -7.95 -15.45 -4.04
N SER A 249 -8.82 -15.86 -3.12
CA SER A 249 -9.26 -17.25 -2.95
C SER A 249 -10.68 -17.49 -3.49
N ARG A 250 -10.95 -17.05 -4.73
CA ARG A 250 -12.26 -17.26 -5.40
C ARG A 250 -12.68 -18.74 -5.49
N ASP A 251 -11.73 -19.67 -5.40
CA ASP A 251 -11.97 -21.11 -5.61
C ASP A 251 -12.12 -21.93 -4.30
N VAL A 252 -11.86 -21.36 -3.12
CA VAL A 252 -11.85 -22.13 -1.84
C VAL A 252 -13.25 -22.26 -1.22
N TRP A 253 -14.18 -21.38 -1.57
CA TRP A 253 -15.52 -21.32 -0.95
C TRP A 253 -16.55 -22.30 -1.57
N GLY A 254 -16.14 -23.15 -2.51
CA GLY A 254 -17.01 -24.16 -3.13
C GLY A 254 -17.31 -25.38 -2.24
N CYS A 255 -16.65 -25.54 -1.09
CA CYS A 255 -16.69 -26.79 -0.32
C CYS A 255 -17.47 -26.74 1.00
N GLY A 256 -18.09 -25.63 1.40
CA GLY A 256 -18.90 -25.58 2.63
C GLY A 256 -18.16 -25.94 3.94
N CYS A 257 -16.81 -25.95 3.91
CA CYS A 257 -15.98 -26.29 5.06
C CYS A 257 -15.56 -24.98 5.77
N LEU A 258 -16.21 -24.69 6.90
CA LEU A 258 -15.78 -23.65 7.86
C LEU A 258 -15.67 -24.28 9.25
N PRO A 259 -14.67 -23.88 10.06
CA PRO A 259 -13.84 -22.68 9.96
C PRO A 259 -12.73 -22.74 8.87
N CYS A 260 -12.43 -21.59 8.27
CA CYS A 260 -11.35 -21.45 7.29
C CYS A 260 -10.01 -21.38 8.06
N PRO A 261 -9.04 -22.28 7.79
CA PRO A 261 -7.75 -22.31 8.48
C PRO A 261 -6.99 -20.98 8.44
N GLU A 262 -7.19 -20.16 7.40
CA GLU A 262 -6.53 -18.84 7.28
C GLU A 262 -7.02 -17.85 8.34
N VAL A 263 -8.27 -17.95 8.79
CA VAL A 263 -8.86 -17.07 9.81
C VAL A 263 -8.25 -17.36 11.18
N GLU A 264 -8.14 -18.64 11.54
CA GLU A 264 -7.50 -19.08 12.79
C GLU A 264 -6.01 -18.75 12.81
N TYR A 265 -5.32 -18.88 11.67
CA TYR A 265 -3.94 -18.45 11.51
C TYR A 265 -3.78 -16.93 11.73
N LEU A 266 -4.69 -16.10 11.19
CA LEU A 266 -4.66 -14.66 11.41
C LEU A 266 -4.88 -14.30 12.88
N VAL A 267 -5.87 -14.91 13.54
CA VAL A 267 -6.18 -14.63 14.96
C VAL A 267 -5.02 -15.03 15.88
N SER A 268 -4.38 -16.18 15.63
CA SER A 268 -3.24 -16.65 16.44
C SER A 268 -1.97 -15.80 16.30
N SER A 269 -1.88 -14.95 15.28
CA SER A 269 -0.68 -14.13 15.03
C SER A 269 -0.44 -13.03 16.08
N ARG A 270 -1.48 -12.56 16.79
CA ARG A 270 -1.40 -11.49 17.80
C ARG A 270 -2.44 -11.65 18.93
N PRO A 271 -2.13 -12.39 20.00
CA PRO A 271 -3.09 -12.70 21.08
C PRO A 271 -3.49 -11.49 21.94
N THR A 272 -2.70 -10.43 21.96
CA THR A 272 -2.96 -9.20 22.73
C THR A 272 -4.00 -8.30 22.09
N ALA A 273 -4.18 -8.34 20.77
CA ALA A 273 -5.11 -7.46 20.02
C ALA A 273 -6.51 -8.09 19.87
N VAL A 274 -7.45 -7.71 20.74
CA VAL A 274 -8.81 -8.28 20.78
C VAL A 274 -9.61 -8.00 19.50
N ASN A 275 -9.43 -6.82 18.89
CA ASN A 275 -10.20 -6.37 17.73
C ASN A 275 -10.13 -7.34 16.53
N LEU A 276 -8.97 -7.98 16.31
CA LEU A 276 -8.81 -8.94 15.22
C LEU A 276 -9.63 -10.21 15.46
N SER A 277 -9.57 -10.75 16.67
CA SER A 277 -10.33 -11.94 17.03
C SER A 277 -11.84 -11.72 16.99
N ASP A 278 -12.30 -10.53 17.39
CA ASP A 278 -13.71 -10.15 17.34
C ASP A 278 -14.21 -9.95 15.90
N ALA A 279 -13.42 -9.26 15.07
CA ALA A 279 -13.74 -9.07 13.66
C ALA A 279 -13.84 -10.40 12.89
N ALA A 280 -12.87 -11.28 13.08
CA ALA A 280 -12.87 -12.63 12.52
C ALA A 280 -14.12 -13.40 12.94
N ARG A 281 -14.46 -13.39 14.24
CA ARG A 281 -15.63 -14.08 14.79
C ARG A 281 -16.95 -13.53 14.24
N LYS A 282 -17.09 -12.21 14.15
CA LYS A 282 -18.29 -11.55 13.59
C LYS A 282 -18.52 -11.94 12.14
N LEU A 283 -17.47 -11.88 11.32
CA LEU A 283 -17.54 -12.26 9.92
C LEU A 283 -17.79 -13.76 9.73
N SER A 284 -17.15 -14.62 10.52
CA SER A 284 -17.42 -16.07 10.50
C SER A 284 -18.88 -16.37 10.87
N ASN A 285 -19.40 -15.76 11.94
CA ASN A 285 -20.78 -15.95 12.37
C ASN A 285 -21.80 -15.47 11.34
N LEU A 286 -21.53 -14.34 10.67
CA LEU A 286 -22.35 -13.85 9.56
C LEU A 286 -22.40 -14.88 8.44
N VAL A 287 -21.23 -15.39 8.04
CA VAL A 287 -21.13 -16.41 6.98
C VAL A 287 -21.93 -17.65 7.34
N PHE A 288 -21.81 -18.17 8.56
CA PHE A 288 -22.60 -19.33 9.01
C PHE A 288 -24.10 -19.07 8.90
N LYS A 289 -24.59 -17.93 9.42
CA LYS A 289 -26.01 -17.57 9.36
C LYS A 289 -26.52 -17.37 7.93
N THR A 290 -25.72 -16.74 7.07
CA THR A 290 -26.10 -16.54 5.67
C THR A 290 -26.08 -17.87 4.90
N ALA A 291 -25.12 -18.76 5.17
CA ALA A 291 -25.03 -20.07 4.52
C ALA A 291 -26.20 -21.00 4.87
N GLU A 292 -26.81 -20.87 6.06
CA GLU A 292 -28.00 -21.64 6.44
C GLU A 292 -29.23 -21.33 5.56
N THR A 293 -29.30 -20.14 4.97
CA THR A 293 -30.48 -19.65 4.23
C THR A 293 -30.21 -19.39 2.75
N ALA A 294 -28.94 -19.24 2.35
CA ALA A 294 -28.56 -18.96 0.99
C ALA A 294 -28.57 -20.21 0.11
N SER A 295 -29.21 -20.13 -1.06
CA SER A 295 -29.20 -21.18 -2.08
C SER A 295 -27.93 -21.19 -2.93
N GLU A 296 -27.15 -20.09 -2.94
CA GLU A 296 -25.98 -19.91 -3.79
C GLU A 296 -24.79 -19.33 -3.00
N ALA A 297 -23.59 -19.86 -3.25
CA ALA A 297 -22.34 -19.39 -2.65
C ALA A 297 -22.06 -17.90 -2.91
N LYS A 298 -22.56 -17.36 -4.04
CA LYS A 298 -22.43 -15.95 -4.40
C LYS A 298 -23.12 -15.01 -3.40
N VAL A 299 -24.22 -15.44 -2.81
CA VAL A 299 -24.97 -14.65 -1.81
C VAL A 299 -24.16 -14.55 -0.52
N VAL A 300 -23.57 -15.65 -0.08
CA VAL A 300 -22.69 -15.70 1.11
C VAL A 300 -21.47 -14.81 0.90
N PHE A 301 -20.84 -14.89 -0.28
CA PHE A 301 -19.69 -14.05 -0.62
C PHE A 301 -20.04 -12.55 -0.63
N LYS A 302 -21.18 -12.18 -1.21
CA LYS A 302 -21.64 -10.78 -1.23
C LYS A 302 -21.93 -10.26 0.18
N ALA A 303 -22.60 -11.05 1.02
CA ALA A 303 -22.86 -10.70 2.41
C ALA A 303 -21.56 -10.50 3.22
N TYR A 304 -20.57 -11.35 2.98
CA TYR A 304 -19.25 -11.23 3.60
C TYR A 304 -18.55 -9.91 3.21
N ILE A 305 -18.51 -9.60 1.90
CA ILE A 305 -17.89 -8.35 1.41
C ILE A 305 -18.63 -7.13 1.97
N ASP A 306 -19.96 -7.13 1.94
CA ASP A 306 -20.77 -6.00 2.41
C ASP A 306 -20.56 -5.75 3.91
N ALA A 307 -20.46 -6.81 4.71
CA ALA A 307 -20.15 -6.66 6.13
C ALA A 307 -18.73 -6.18 6.38
N ALA A 308 -17.75 -6.65 5.62
CA ALA A 308 -16.37 -6.19 5.75
C ALA A 308 -16.21 -4.70 5.36
N GLU A 309 -16.88 -4.26 4.28
CA GLU A 309 -16.95 -2.85 3.87
C GLU A 309 -17.69 -1.99 4.89
N GLN A 310 -18.77 -2.50 5.48
CA GLN A 310 -19.50 -1.82 6.53
C GLN A 310 -18.62 -1.66 7.78
N MET A 311 -17.90 -2.69 8.21
CA MET A 311 -16.98 -2.62 9.35
C MET A 311 -15.89 -1.57 9.16
N LEU A 312 -15.41 -1.37 7.92
CA LEU A 312 -14.45 -0.30 7.61
C LEU A 312 -15.08 1.09 7.81
N THR A 313 -16.31 1.26 7.32
CA THR A 313 -17.05 2.53 7.45
C THR A 313 -17.36 2.83 8.90
N ASP A 314 -17.83 1.83 9.65
CA ASP A 314 -18.15 1.93 11.08
C ASP A 314 -16.91 2.30 11.91
N ASP A 315 -15.73 1.74 11.60
CA ASP A 315 -14.49 2.10 12.31
C ASP A 315 -14.09 3.55 12.03
N VAL A 316 -14.25 4.06 10.80
CA VAL A 316 -13.98 5.47 10.48
C VAL A 316 -14.91 6.40 11.26
N ASP A 317 -16.21 6.08 11.34
CA ASP A 317 -17.17 6.92 12.06
C ASP A 317 -16.96 6.86 13.58
N THR A 318 -16.61 5.68 14.11
CA THR A 318 -16.16 5.48 15.49
C THR A 318 -14.95 6.37 15.81
N ASN A 319 -13.92 6.36 14.95
CA ASN A 319 -12.71 7.16 15.13
C ASN A 319 -13.00 8.68 15.11
N LYS A 320 -13.88 9.14 14.21
CA LYS A 320 -14.32 10.55 14.19
C LYS A 320 -15.08 10.93 15.45
N ALA A 321 -15.96 10.06 15.95
CA ALA A 321 -16.71 10.30 17.18
C ALA A 321 -15.77 10.39 18.40
N ILE A 322 -14.79 9.48 18.51
CA ILE A 322 -13.72 9.55 19.52
C ILE A 322 -12.98 10.89 19.45
N GLY A 323 -12.57 11.30 18.24
CA GLY A 323 -11.91 12.59 18.05
C GLY A 323 -12.75 13.78 18.50
N PHE A 324 -14.03 13.79 18.15
CA PHE A 324 -14.98 14.83 18.55
C PHE A 324 -15.18 14.89 20.07
N HIS A 325 -15.47 13.75 20.71
CA HIS A 325 -15.64 13.68 22.16
C HIS A 325 -14.36 14.05 22.91
N GLY A 326 -13.21 13.61 22.40
CA GLY A 326 -11.90 13.93 22.95
C GLY A 326 -11.57 15.42 22.87
N ALA A 327 -11.78 16.05 21.71
CA ALA A 327 -11.55 17.49 21.56
C ALA A 327 -12.41 18.29 22.54
N LYS A 328 -13.69 17.90 22.72
CA LYS A 328 -14.61 18.56 23.64
C LYS A 328 -14.18 18.46 25.10
N VAL A 329 -13.73 17.29 25.57
CA VAL A 329 -13.30 17.13 26.98
C VAL A 329 -11.95 17.79 27.25
N VAL A 330 -11.03 17.76 26.29
CA VAL A 330 -9.76 18.46 26.42
C VAL A 330 -10.02 19.97 26.49
N GLN A 331 -10.93 20.48 25.66
CA GLN A 331 -11.32 21.90 25.68
C GLN A 331 -12.01 22.30 27.00
N SER A 332 -12.86 21.45 27.58
CA SER A 332 -13.58 21.79 28.83
C SER A 332 -12.68 21.88 30.07
N LYS A 333 -11.44 21.37 29.98
CA LYS A 333 -10.42 21.50 31.03
C LYS A 333 -9.51 22.70 30.83
N MET A 334 -9.73 23.52 29.81
CA MET A 334 -9.00 24.75 29.58
C MET A 334 -9.48 25.85 30.53
N ASN A 335 -8.52 26.61 31.08
CA ASN A 335 -8.76 27.97 31.56
C ASN A 335 -8.59 28.94 30.36
N ASP A 336 -8.86 30.24 30.53
CA ASP A 336 -8.93 31.33 29.52
C ASP A 336 -7.87 31.42 28.39
N SER A 337 -6.88 30.52 28.30
CA SER A 337 -6.00 30.36 27.15
C SER A 337 -6.76 29.98 25.88
N ASN A 338 -6.44 30.63 24.76
CA ASN A 338 -7.08 30.35 23.47
C ASN A 338 -6.58 29.08 22.79
N ARG A 339 -5.42 28.52 23.15
CA ARG A 339 -4.81 27.35 22.48
C ARG A 339 -4.11 26.40 23.46
N ILE A 340 -3.96 25.14 23.06
CA ILE A 340 -3.37 24.08 23.89
C ILE A 340 -2.30 23.29 23.17
N SER A 341 -1.40 22.71 23.96
CA SER A 341 -0.42 21.74 23.48
C SER A 341 -0.69 20.37 24.06
N VAL A 342 -0.64 19.33 23.22
CA VAL A 342 -0.98 17.95 23.57
C VAL A 342 0.18 17.02 23.26
N LEU A 343 0.45 16.07 24.15
CA LEU A 343 1.44 15.00 23.95
C LEU A 343 0.74 13.68 23.60
N THR A 344 1.30 12.93 22.65
CA THR A 344 0.87 11.56 22.34
C THR A 344 2.05 10.58 22.27
N HIS A 345 1.72 9.29 22.23
CA HIS A 345 2.67 8.19 22.27
C HIS A 345 2.22 7.03 21.36
N CYS A 346 3.19 6.30 20.81
CA CYS A 346 2.99 5.32 19.73
C CYS A 346 2.35 5.97 18.49
N ASN A 347 1.71 5.16 17.65
CA ASN A 347 0.90 5.62 16.54
C ASN A 347 -0.54 5.13 16.67
N THR A 348 -1.46 6.09 16.67
CA THR A 348 -2.91 5.90 16.84
C THR A 348 -3.70 6.63 15.75
N GLY A 349 -3.04 6.96 14.65
CA GLY A 349 -3.60 7.68 13.51
C GLY A 349 -4.30 6.81 12.48
N SER A 350 -4.45 7.38 11.29
CA SER A 350 -5.01 6.70 10.11
C SER A 350 -4.10 5.56 9.66
N LEU A 351 -2.81 5.55 10.05
CA LEU A 351 -1.93 4.41 9.81
C LEU A 351 -2.21 3.24 10.76
N ALA A 352 -2.82 3.51 11.92
CA ALA A 352 -3.15 2.51 12.93
C ALA A 352 -4.63 2.08 12.95
N THR A 353 -5.55 2.81 12.30
CA THR A 353 -7.00 2.47 12.21
C THR A 353 -7.50 2.44 10.76
N ALA A 354 -8.81 2.23 10.52
CA ALA A 354 -9.40 2.35 9.18
C ALA A 354 -9.22 3.75 8.57
N GLY A 355 -9.15 4.77 9.43
CA GLY A 355 -8.97 6.16 9.05
C GLY A 355 -9.23 7.08 10.24
N PHE A 356 -8.74 8.31 10.16
CA PHE A 356 -8.84 9.36 11.18
C PHE A 356 -8.10 9.10 12.50
N GLY A 357 -8.10 7.88 13.02
CA GLY A 357 -7.39 7.49 14.24
C GLY A 357 -8.15 7.75 15.54
N THR A 358 -7.61 7.27 16.66
CA THR A 358 -8.16 7.45 18.01
C THR A 358 -7.53 8.67 18.69
N ALA A 359 -6.41 8.51 19.40
CA ALA A 359 -5.73 9.63 20.07
C ALA A 359 -5.19 10.67 19.08
N LEU A 360 -4.63 10.25 17.94
CA LEU A 360 -4.29 11.19 16.87
C LEU A 360 -5.54 11.80 16.21
N GLY A 361 -6.68 11.09 16.25
CA GLY A 361 -7.99 11.63 15.84
C GLY A 361 -8.45 12.78 16.74
N VAL A 362 -8.20 12.70 18.05
CA VAL A 362 -8.42 13.81 18.99
C VAL A 362 -7.55 15.02 18.61
N ILE A 363 -6.26 14.79 18.31
CA ILE A 363 -5.35 15.86 17.86
C ILE A 363 -5.83 16.49 16.54
N ARG A 364 -6.30 15.68 15.58
CA ARG A 364 -6.90 16.17 14.32
C ARG A 364 -8.15 17.01 14.56
N ALA A 365 -9.02 16.58 15.47
CA ALA A 365 -10.22 17.33 15.83
C ALA A 365 -9.89 18.66 16.52
N LEU A 366 -8.89 18.69 17.41
CA LEU A 366 -8.39 19.92 18.04
C LEU A 366 -7.77 20.88 17.02
N HIS A 367 -7.04 20.36 16.04
CA HIS A 367 -6.48 21.16 14.94
C HIS A 367 -7.57 21.72 14.03
N ALA A 368 -8.56 20.91 13.65
CA ALA A 368 -9.69 21.35 12.84
C ALA A 368 -10.54 22.43 13.52
N ALA A 369 -10.57 22.44 14.87
CA ALA A 369 -11.23 23.46 15.67
C ALA A 369 -10.36 24.72 15.92
N ASP A 370 -9.13 24.79 15.39
CA ASP A 370 -8.15 25.86 15.61
C ASP A 370 -7.75 26.09 17.09
N ILE A 371 -7.88 25.05 17.92
CA ILE A 371 -7.54 25.10 19.36
C ILE A 371 -6.14 24.53 19.61
N LEU A 372 -5.64 23.66 18.74
CA LEU A 372 -4.31 23.07 18.87
C LEU A 372 -3.21 24.10 18.55
N GLU A 373 -2.34 24.37 19.52
CA GLU A 373 -1.09 25.12 19.34
C GLU A 373 0.03 24.22 18.81
N MET A 374 0.25 23.07 19.46
CA MET A 374 1.33 22.15 19.14
C MET A 374 0.98 20.71 19.55
N ALA A 375 1.20 19.76 18.64
CA ALA A 375 1.21 18.33 18.95
C ALA A 375 2.64 17.86 19.21
N PHE A 376 2.91 17.34 20.40
CA PHE A 376 4.13 16.62 20.70
C PHE A 376 3.90 15.12 20.47
N CYS A 377 4.84 14.46 19.79
CA CYS A 377 4.86 13.00 19.69
C CYS A 377 6.21 12.48 20.17
N THR A 378 6.18 11.40 20.94
CA THR A 378 7.38 10.69 21.40
C THR A 378 7.88 9.74 20.32
N GLU A 379 9.17 9.43 20.29
CA GLU A 379 9.74 8.53 19.28
C GLU A 379 9.18 7.10 19.37
N THR A 380 8.85 6.64 20.59
CA THR A 380 8.29 5.31 20.91
C THR A 380 9.27 4.16 20.65
N ARG A 381 10.39 4.13 21.37
CA ARG A 381 11.34 3.01 21.33
C ARG A 381 10.69 1.72 21.88
N PRO A 382 11.18 0.55 21.45
CA PRO A 382 12.25 0.35 20.46
C PRO A 382 11.80 0.46 18.99
N PHE A 383 10.51 0.37 18.71
CA PHE A 383 10.00 0.16 17.36
C PHE A 383 9.77 1.45 16.55
N ASN A 384 9.88 2.60 17.22
CA ASN A 384 9.91 3.93 16.63
C ASN A 384 8.61 4.31 15.91
N GLN A 385 7.44 3.86 16.40
CA GLN A 385 6.16 4.16 15.76
C GLN A 385 5.87 5.66 15.73
N GLY A 386 6.15 6.38 16.81
CA GLY A 386 5.83 7.81 16.88
C GLY A 386 6.72 8.64 15.95
N SER A 387 8.03 8.34 15.89
CA SER A 387 8.95 9.00 14.96
C SER A 387 8.74 8.64 13.49
N ARG A 388 8.38 7.37 13.19
CA ARG A 388 8.21 6.92 11.80
C ARG A 388 6.81 7.16 11.24
N LEU A 389 5.78 6.93 12.04
CA LEU A 389 4.38 6.90 11.58
C LEU A 389 3.63 8.16 12.03
N THR A 390 3.65 8.48 13.31
CA THR A 390 2.89 9.63 13.83
C THR A 390 3.44 10.95 13.32
N ALA A 391 4.76 11.13 13.35
CA ALA A 391 5.40 12.31 12.76
C ALA A 391 5.12 12.43 11.25
N PHE A 392 5.08 11.30 10.53
CA PHE A 392 4.70 11.30 9.12
C PHE A 392 3.26 11.78 8.92
N GLU A 393 2.29 11.25 9.68
CA GLU A 393 0.89 11.68 9.59
C GLU A 393 0.69 13.16 9.95
N LEU A 394 1.36 13.63 11.01
CA LEU A 394 1.29 15.04 11.44
C LEU A 394 1.86 15.99 10.38
N VAL A 395 3.00 15.64 9.76
CA VAL A 395 3.59 16.41 8.66
C VAL A 395 2.70 16.39 7.42
N HIS A 396 2.16 15.22 7.07
CA HIS A 396 1.26 15.05 5.93
C HIS A 396 0.00 15.94 6.07
N ASP A 397 -0.61 15.93 7.26
CA ASP A 397 -1.82 16.69 7.57
C ASP A 397 -1.53 18.18 7.88
N LYS A 398 -0.26 18.60 7.86
CA LYS A 398 0.21 19.96 8.15
C LYS A 398 -0.18 20.44 9.55
N ILE A 399 -0.21 19.53 10.51
CA ILE A 399 -0.48 19.83 11.91
C ILE A 399 0.81 20.34 12.56
N PRO A 400 0.80 21.46 13.30
CA PRO A 400 1.99 21.95 14.01
C PRO A 400 2.43 20.90 15.03
N ALA A 401 3.62 20.34 14.83
CA ALA A 401 4.08 19.21 15.61
C ALA A 401 5.58 19.23 15.92
N THR A 402 5.96 18.61 17.04
CA THR A 402 7.35 18.43 17.48
C THR A 402 7.59 16.98 17.91
N LEU A 403 8.62 16.35 17.36
CA LEU A 403 9.09 15.03 17.79
C LEU A 403 10.03 15.16 19.00
N ILE A 404 9.85 14.31 20.00
CA ILE A 404 10.73 14.23 21.18
C ILE A 404 11.19 12.79 21.43
N ALA A 405 12.35 12.62 22.07
CA ALA A 405 12.75 11.34 22.63
C ALA A 405 11.81 10.94 23.79
N ASP A 406 11.63 9.64 24.03
CA ASP A 406 10.76 9.15 25.11
C ASP A 406 11.18 9.71 26.48
N SER A 407 12.50 9.81 26.70
CA SER A 407 13.10 10.34 27.94
C SER A 407 12.92 11.85 28.15
N ALA A 408 12.57 12.60 27.10
CA ALA A 408 12.36 14.04 27.19
C ALA A 408 10.94 14.42 27.68
N ALA A 409 10.01 13.45 27.70
CA ALA A 409 8.60 13.71 28.03
C ALA A 409 8.40 14.32 29.42
N ALA A 410 9.08 13.78 30.45
CA ALA A 410 9.00 14.31 31.81
C ALA A 410 9.51 15.76 31.90
N SER A 411 10.61 16.07 31.20
CA SER A 411 11.15 17.43 31.15
C SER A 411 10.21 18.40 30.43
N LEU A 412 9.52 17.93 29.37
CA LEU A 412 8.52 18.72 28.66
C LEU A 412 7.29 19.02 29.53
N MET A 413 6.81 18.02 30.27
CA MET A 413 5.71 18.19 31.23
C MET A 413 6.08 19.18 32.35
N LYS A 414 7.29 19.04 32.92
CA LYS A 414 7.82 19.94 33.94
C LYS A 414 7.94 21.39 33.46
N ALA A 415 8.23 21.60 32.17
CA ALA A 415 8.29 22.93 31.58
C ALA A 415 6.92 23.61 31.46
N GLY A 416 5.81 22.95 31.83
CA GLY A 416 4.47 23.53 31.82
C GLY A 416 3.91 23.77 30.41
N ARG A 417 4.48 23.12 29.40
CA ARG A 417 4.12 23.32 27.98
C ARG A 417 3.02 22.39 27.49
N LEU A 418 2.42 21.59 28.34
CA LEU A 418 1.41 20.58 27.98
C LEU A 418 0.15 20.76 28.80
N SER A 419 -0.99 20.74 28.12
CA SER A 419 -2.32 20.78 28.75
C SER A 419 -2.89 19.37 28.93
N ALA A 420 -2.53 18.45 28.05
CA ALA A 420 -3.00 17.08 28.11
C ALA A 420 -2.01 16.09 27.47
N VAL A 421 -2.08 14.85 27.94
CA VAL A 421 -1.54 13.67 27.26
C VAL A 421 -2.74 12.87 26.74
N VAL A 422 -2.72 12.49 25.46
CA VAL A 422 -3.76 11.64 24.87
C VAL A 422 -3.08 10.45 24.20
N VAL A 423 -3.39 9.23 24.67
CA VAL A 423 -2.84 7.97 24.17
C VAL A 423 -3.94 7.04 23.68
N GLY A 424 -3.57 6.04 22.88
CA GLY A 424 -4.48 4.97 22.50
C GLY A 424 -4.59 3.90 23.58
N ALA A 425 -5.24 2.79 23.24
CA ALA A 425 -5.22 1.56 24.02
C ALA A 425 -5.19 0.35 23.09
N ASP A 426 -4.47 -0.69 23.50
CA ASP A 426 -4.55 -2.03 22.89
C ASP A 426 -5.63 -2.87 23.60
N ARG A 427 -5.77 -2.72 24.92
CA ARG A 427 -6.81 -3.37 25.73
C ARG A 427 -7.11 -2.57 27.00
N ILE A 428 -8.38 -2.49 27.38
CA ILE A 428 -8.84 -1.86 28.62
C ILE A 428 -9.63 -2.89 29.43
N ALA A 429 -9.24 -3.17 30.69
CA ALA A 429 -9.95 -4.07 31.58
C ALA A 429 -11.22 -3.41 32.16
N ALA A 430 -12.08 -4.18 32.84
CA ALA A 430 -13.36 -3.69 33.36
C ALA A 430 -13.22 -2.53 34.36
N ASN A 431 -12.15 -2.50 35.16
CA ASN A 431 -11.85 -1.42 36.10
C ASN A 431 -11.24 -0.16 35.44
N GLY A 432 -10.87 -0.24 34.15
CA GLY A 432 -10.24 0.82 33.37
C GLY A 432 -8.73 0.77 33.29
N ASP A 433 -8.07 -0.23 33.90
CA ASP A 433 -6.64 -0.47 33.67
C ASP A 433 -6.39 -0.66 32.18
N THR A 434 -5.43 0.08 31.66
CA THR A 434 -5.21 0.18 30.21
C THR A 434 -3.84 -0.37 29.84
N ALA A 435 -3.83 -1.45 29.06
CA ALA A 435 -2.64 -1.89 28.36
C ALA A 435 -2.46 -1.11 27.06
N ASN A 436 -1.28 -0.50 26.91
CA ASN A 436 -0.89 0.23 25.71
C ASN A 436 0.62 0.09 25.48
N LYS A 437 1.14 0.66 24.39
CA LYS A 437 2.56 0.61 24.03
C LYS A 437 3.48 0.95 25.21
N ILE A 438 4.54 0.16 25.39
CA ILE A 438 5.58 0.38 26.41
C ILE A 438 6.05 1.84 26.42
N GLY A 439 6.05 2.46 27.59
CA GLY A 439 6.27 3.90 27.79
C GLY A 439 5.01 4.64 28.19
N THR A 440 3.81 4.09 27.97
CA THR A 440 2.54 4.74 28.34
C THR A 440 2.42 4.91 29.84
N TYR A 441 2.71 3.85 30.61
CA TYR A 441 2.72 3.91 32.06
C TYR A 441 3.75 4.93 32.58
N ASN A 442 4.93 4.99 31.96
CA ASN A 442 5.95 5.99 32.31
C ASN A 442 5.46 7.44 32.09
N LEU A 443 4.71 7.69 31.01
CA LEU A 443 4.07 8.99 30.78
C LEU A 443 3.01 9.31 31.82
N ALA A 444 2.21 8.32 32.23
CA ALA A 444 1.19 8.47 33.27
C ALA A 444 1.80 8.73 34.66
N LEU A 445 2.97 8.17 34.97
CA LEU A 445 3.70 8.44 36.22
C LEU A 445 4.30 9.86 36.27
N CYS A 446 4.69 10.41 35.12
CA CYS A 446 5.20 11.78 35.03
C CYS A 446 4.09 12.85 35.14
N PHE A 447 2.84 12.42 35.33
CA PHE A 447 1.68 13.28 35.43
C PHE A 447 1.86 14.38 36.48
N SER A 448 1.47 15.59 36.09
CA SER A 448 1.41 16.74 36.97
C SER A 448 -0.04 17.21 37.09
N PRO A 449 -0.45 17.83 38.22
CA PRO A 449 -1.84 18.24 38.45
C PRO A 449 -2.50 19.10 37.35
N TRP A 450 -1.69 19.76 36.51
CA TRP A 450 -2.13 20.63 35.42
C TRP A 450 -2.19 19.96 34.03
N CYS A 451 -1.79 18.70 33.89
CA CYS A 451 -1.72 18.02 32.59
C CYS A 451 -2.56 16.74 32.59
N ALA A 452 -3.83 16.81 32.16
CA ALA A 452 -4.75 15.67 32.15
C ALA A 452 -4.24 14.49 31.30
N PHE A 453 -4.49 13.24 31.74
CA PHE A 453 -4.08 12.02 31.03
C PHE A 453 -5.30 11.29 30.49
N TYR A 454 -5.44 11.21 29.18
CA TYR A 454 -6.58 10.61 28.50
C TYR A 454 -6.20 9.37 27.72
N VAL A 455 -7.05 8.35 27.81
CA VAL A 455 -7.02 7.19 26.92
C VAL A 455 -8.13 7.34 25.90
N ALA A 456 -7.82 7.24 24.61
CA ALA A 456 -8.79 7.30 23.51
C ALA A 456 -8.87 5.95 22.81
N ALA A 457 -10.00 5.27 22.95
CA ALA A 457 -10.18 3.92 22.46
C ALA A 457 -11.66 3.62 22.15
N PRO A 458 -11.94 2.81 21.12
CA PRO A 458 -13.30 2.36 20.86
C PRO A 458 -13.77 1.37 21.92
N PHE A 459 -15.09 1.18 22.06
CA PHE A 459 -15.64 0.12 22.93
C PHE A 459 -15.12 -1.28 22.58
N THR A 460 -14.73 -1.53 21.32
CA THR A 460 -14.16 -2.80 20.88
C THR A 460 -12.78 -3.10 21.49
N SER A 461 -12.12 -2.11 22.09
CA SER A 461 -10.86 -2.29 22.84
C SER A 461 -11.09 -2.51 24.34
N ILE A 462 -12.33 -2.47 24.82
CA ILE A 462 -12.70 -2.72 26.21
C ILE A 462 -13.05 -4.20 26.37
N ASP A 463 -12.33 -4.88 27.27
CA ASP A 463 -12.51 -6.28 27.61
C ASP A 463 -13.12 -6.42 29.00
N LEU A 464 -14.45 -6.47 29.06
CA LEU A 464 -15.20 -6.64 30.31
C LEU A 464 -15.04 -8.03 30.94
N SER A 465 -14.36 -8.97 30.27
CA SER A 465 -14.08 -10.29 30.85
C SER A 465 -12.91 -10.29 31.83
N LEU A 466 -12.03 -9.28 31.74
CA LEU A 466 -10.90 -9.09 32.65
C LEU A 466 -11.30 -8.10 33.75
N SER A 467 -11.06 -8.46 35.00
CA SER A 467 -11.40 -7.61 36.15
C SER A 467 -10.39 -6.48 36.36
N SER A 468 -9.11 -6.74 36.10
CA SER A 468 -8.03 -5.76 36.23
C SER A 468 -6.94 -5.93 35.16
N GLY A 469 -5.99 -4.99 35.14
CA GLY A 469 -4.82 -5.04 34.26
C GLY A 469 -3.85 -6.17 34.58
N ASP A 470 -3.90 -6.75 35.79
CA ASP A 470 -3.02 -7.86 36.20
C ASP A 470 -3.29 -9.15 35.41
N GLU A 471 -4.50 -9.29 34.85
CA GLU A 471 -4.89 -10.42 34.01
C GLU A 471 -4.41 -10.26 32.55
N ILE A 472 -3.85 -9.10 32.18
CA ILE A 472 -3.38 -8.85 30.83
C ILE A 472 -1.98 -9.43 30.65
N ILE A 473 -1.86 -10.45 29.80
CA ILE A 473 -0.58 -11.03 29.43
C ILE A 473 0.20 -10.05 28.54
N ILE A 474 1.37 -9.61 29.02
CA ILE A 474 2.25 -8.70 28.29
C ILE A 474 3.14 -9.48 27.31
N GLU A 475 3.04 -9.11 26.03
CA GLU A 475 3.88 -9.65 24.96
C GLU A 475 5.34 -9.17 25.14
N GLU A 476 6.28 -10.11 25.26
CA GLU A 476 7.71 -9.82 25.13
C GLU A 476 8.20 -10.13 23.71
N ARG A 477 8.95 -9.19 23.13
CA ARG A 477 9.40 -9.27 21.73
C ARG A 477 10.90 -9.48 21.63
N SER A 478 11.36 -9.79 20.42
CA SER A 478 12.77 -10.09 20.15
C SER A 478 13.70 -9.01 20.68
N ALA A 479 14.75 -9.42 21.40
CA ALA A 479 15.81 -8.54 21.87
C ALA A 479 16.43 -7.68 20.77
N LYS A 480 16.44 -8.18 19.52
CA LYS A 480 16.98 -7.47 18.36
C LYS A 480 16.34 -6.09 18.18
N GLU A 481 15.04 -5.95 18.45
CA GLU A 481 14.31 -4.68 18.30
C GLU A 481 14.95 -3.54 19.10
N LEU A 482 15.44 -3.87 20.30
CA LEU A 482 16.14 -2.93 21.17
C LEU A 482 17.64 -2.84 20.83
N LEU A 483 18.29 -3.97 20.57
CA LEU A 483 19.74 -4.03 20.32
C LEU A 483 20.17 -3.31 19.03
N CYS A 484 19.32 -3.33 18.01
CA CYS A 484 19.61 -2.73 16.70
C CYS A 484 18.77 -1.47 16.46
N SER A 485 19.26 -0.60 15.55
CA SER A 485 18.47 0.52 15.05
C SER A 485 17.26 0.05 14.24
N ASP A 486 16.37 0.98 13.91
CA ASP A 486 15.23 0.74 13.00
C ASP A 486 14.32 -0.41 13.47
N GLY A 487 14.08 -0.49 14.78
CA GLY A 487 13.22 -1.52 15.37
C GLY A 487 13.73 -2.95 15.15
N GLY A 488 15.05 -3.14 15.07
CA GLY A 488 15.67 -4.47 14.99
C GLY A 488 16.28 -4.86 13.65
N LEU A 489 16.14 -4.00 12.65
CA LEU A 489 16.54 -4.28 11.26
C LEU A 489 17.83 -3.57 10.85
N GLY A 490 18.21 -2.53 11.58
CA GLY A 490 19.39 -1.76 11.30
C GLY A 490 20.64 -2.33 11.96
N LYS A 491 21.68 -1.50 12.05
CA LYS A 491 22.94 -1.88 12.69
C LYS A 491 22.73 -2.09 14.19
N GLN A 492 23.50 -3.02 14.75
CA GLN A 492 23.55 -3.18 16.20
C GLN A 492 24.11 -1.90 16.84
N VAL A 493 23.37 -1.37 17.81
CA VAL A 493 23.71 -0.15 18.57
C VAL A 493 24.22 -0.53 19.96
N ALA A 494 23.59 -1.51 20.60
CA ALA A 494 23.99 -1.99 21.93
C ALA A 494 25.19 -2.96 21.88
N ALA A 495 25.94 -3.05 22.98
CA ALA A 495 27.10 -3.94 23.09
C ALA A 495 26.72 -5.42 22.86
N SER A 496 27.60 -6.18 22.21
CA SER A 496 27.36 -7.61 21.97
C SER A 496 27.38 -8.41 23.28
N GLY A 497 26.45 -9.35 23.43
CA GLY A 497 26.33 -10.22 24.60
C GLY A 497 25.50 -9.69 25.77
N ILE A 498 24.95 -8.47 25.70
CA ILE A 498 24.09 -7.92 26.75
C ILE A 498 22.71 -8.59 26.77
N GLY A 499 22.17 -8.84 27.97
CA GLY A 499 20.80 -9.28 28.16
C GLY A 499 19.78 -8.18 27.85
N VAL A 500 18.57 -8.55 27.45
CA VAL A 500 17.51 -7.61 27.06
C VAL A 500 16.17 -8.03 27.65
N TRP A 501 15.49 -7.07 28.26
CA TRP A 501 14.08 -7.16 28.59
C TRP A 501 13.31 -6.21 27.67
N ASN A 502 12.40 -6.76 26.86
CA ASN A 502 11.71 -6.01 25.80
C ASN A 502 10.20 -6.28 25.79
N PRO A 503 9.47 -5.83 26.83
CA PRO A 503 8.01 -5.87 26.81
C PRO A 503 7.48 -4.90 25.74
N ALA A 504 6.54 -5.36 24.93
CA ALA A 504 5.92 -4.55 23.87
C ALA A 504 4.86 -3.58 24.40
N PHE A 505 4.35 -3.83 25.60
CA PHE A 505 3.27 -3.08 26.24
C PHE A 505 3.55 -2.90 27.73
N ASP A 506 2.91 -1.91 28.34
CA ASP A 506 2.79 -1.77 29.79
C ASP A 506 1.33 -1.52 30.17
N VAL A 507 1.01 -1.66 31.46
CA VAL A 507 -0.32 -1.40 32.00
C VAL A 507 -0.30 -0.09 32.77
N THR A 508 -1.17 0.83 32.38
CA THR A 508 -1.44 2.06 33.12
C THR A 508 -2.63 1.85 34.06
N PRO A 509 -2.43 1.94 35.39
CA PRO A 509 -3.53 1.79 36.34
C PRO A 509 -4.61 2.85 36.18
N ALA A 510 -5.87 2.46 36.38
CA ALA A 510 -7.05 3.32 36.26
C ALA A 510 -6.86 4.66 36.99
N LYS A 511 -6.34 4.64 38.24
CA LYS A 511 -6.12 5.83 39.08
C LYS A 511 -5.26 6.93 38.44
N LEU A 512 -4.42 6.60 37.46
CA LEU A 512 -3.58 7.58 36.74
C LEU A 512 -4.26 8.16 35.50
N ILE A 513 -5.40 7.59 35.08
CA ILE A 513 -6.14 8.00 33.89
C ILE A 513 -7.21 9.00 34.32
N THR A 514 -7.25 10.17 33.69
CA THR A 514 -8.25 11.22 33.95
C THR A 514 -9.61 10.84 33.39
N ALA A 515 -9.66 10.36 32.14
CA ALA A 515 -10.87 9.86 31.51
C ALA A 515 -10.56 8.95 30.31
N ILE A 516 -11.52 8.11 29.95
CA ILE A 516 -11.48 7.25 28.76
C ILE A 516 -12.45 7.82 27.72
N ILE A 517 -11.93 8.18 26.55
CA ILE A 517 -12.67 8.78 25.43
C ILE A 517 -13.06 7.66 24.47
N THR A 518 -14.35 7.53 24.19
CA THR A 518 -14.92 6.52 23.28
C THR A 518 -15.85 7.16 22.26
N GLU A 519 -16.36 6.36 21.32
CA GLU A 519 -17.34 6.80 20.33
C GLU A 519 -18.73 7.10 20.92
N LYS A 520 -18.99 6.68 22.16
CA LYS A 520 -20.25 6.94 22.87
C LYS A 520 -20.16 8.12 23.85
N GLY A 521 -18.96 8.65 24.06
CA GLY A 521 -18.73 9.78 24.95
C GLY A 521 -17.45 9.63 25.74
N VAL A 522 -17.41 10.25 26.92
CA VAL A 522 -16.23 10.24 27.78
C VAL A 522 -16.60 9.61 29.12
N ILE A 523 -15.91 8.53 29.47
CA ILE A 523 -16.06 7.83 30.74
C ILE A 523 -15.15 8.51 31.76
N THR A 524 -15.75 9.08 32.79
CA THR A 524 -15.05 9.72 33.91
C THR A 524 -15.17 8.88 35.16
N ARG A 525 -14.13 8.88 35.97
CA ARG A 525 -14.13 8.21 37.28
C ARG A 525 -15.05 8.94 38.28
N PRO A 526 -15.83 8.23 39.12
CA PRO A 526 -16.45 8.85 40.29
C PRO A 526 -15.39 9.47 41.20
N SER A 527 -15.72 10.57 41.89
CA SER A 527 -14.75 11.26 42.76
C SER A 527 -14.35 10.48 44.02
N THR A 528 -15.03 9.37 44.32
CA THR A 528 -14.92 8.59 45.55
C THR A 528 -14.27 7.21 45.37
N GLU A 529 -13.98 6.80 44.14
CA GLU A 529 -13.46 5.47 43.79
C GLU A 529 -12.21 5.62 42.94
N ASP A 530 -11.35 4.59 42.88
CA ASP A 530 -10.16 4.59 42.02
C ASP A 530 -10.43 3.98 40.63
N ASP A 531 -11.55 3.25 40.48
CA ASP A 531 -11.93 2.51 39.28
C ASP A 531 -12.99 3.24 38.43
N PHE A 532 -13.13 2.84 37.17
CA PHE A 532 -14.18 3.33 36.26
C PHE A 532 -15.42 2.41 36.27
N ASP A 533 -16.63 2.97 36.32
CA ASP A 533 -17.87 2.22 36.04
C ASP A 533 -18.12 2.12 34.53
N ILE A 534 -17.27 1.34 33.85
CA ILE A 534 -17.36 1.14 32.39
C ILE A 534 -18.65 0.38 32.03
N LYS A 535 -19.01 -0.62 32.82
CA LYS A 535 -20.18 -1.47 32.56
C LYS A 535 -21.47 -0.65 32.64
N GLY A 536 -21.64 0.18 33.66
CA GLY A 536 -22.79 1.08 33.79
C GLY A 536 -22.85 2.10 32.65
N PHE A 537 -21.69 2.68 32.25
CA PHE A 537 -21.62 3.59 31.12
C PHE A 537 -22.08 2.94 29.80
N MET A 538 -21.62 1.71 29.53
CA MET A 538 -22.00 0.98 28.31
C MET A 538 -23.50 0.63 28.29
N GLN A 539 -24.07 0.24 29.43
CA GLN A 539 -25.51 -0.05 29.54
C GLN A 539 -26.37 1.19 29.30
N ASN A 540 -25.99 2.34 29.90
CA ASN A 540 -26.71 3.60 29.72
C ASN A 540 -26.58 4.15 28.29
N SER A 541 -25.41 3.98 27.67
CA SER A 541 -25.16 4.41 26.29
C SER A 541 -25.86 3.54 25.26
N GLY A 542 -26.12 2.26 25.56
CA GLY A 542 -26.84 1.33 24.70
C GLY A 542 -28.36 1.55 24.67
N ASN A 543 -28.95 2.09 25.74
CA ASN A 543 -30.38 2.42 25.81
C ASN A 543 -30.74 3.77 25.15
N GLY A 544 -29.74 4.52 24.67
CA GLY A 544 -29.91 5.76 23.92
C GLY A 544 -29.95 5.53 22.42
N LYS A 545 -31.17 5.30 21.88
CA LYS A 545 -31.57 5.22 20.45
C LYS A 545 -31.56 3.81 19.82
N SER A 546 -32.78 3.28 19.73
CA SER A 546 -33.30 2.41 18.65
C SER A 546 -33.26 3.09 17.29
#